data_AF-D8GR21-F1
#
_entry.id   AF-D8GR21-F1
#
_cell.length_a   1.000
_cell.length_b   1.000
_cell.length_c   1.000
_cell.angle_alpha   90.00
_cell.angle_beta   90.00
_cell.angle_gamma   90.00
#
_symmetry.space_group_name_H-M   'P 1'
#
loop_
_entity.id
_entity.type
_entity.pdbx_description
1 polymer ?
#
loop_
_entity_poly.entity_id
_entity_poly.type
_entity_poly.pdbx_seq_one_letter_code
_entity_poly.pdbx_strand_id
1 'polypeptide(L)'
;MKTFNYVFIVAVVVMLISSAIGMFFVGGYTSKTIPLILMAMAVASITNGIYHKFLVKEKDKDERNIAIENRAKAKAFDIMEIVFGILVISYVFLRVNLLTIFLAIAAYLVIFASYMVSFSKYHKEM
;
A
#
# COMPACT_ATOMS: atom_id res chain seq x y z
N MET A 1 -14.28 -15.14 4.67
CA MET A 1 -13.81 -14.13 5.66
C MET A 1 -12.48 -14.49 6.34
N LYS A 2 -12.20 -15.75 6.72
CA LYS A 2 -10.96 -16.14 7.44
C LYS A 2 -9.64 -15.98 6.65
N THR A 3 -9.65 -16.22 5.34
CA THR A 3 -8.44 -16.12 4.49
C THR A 3 -8.02 -14.67 4.24
N PHE A 4 -8.98 -13.75 4.13
CA PHE A 4 -8.72 -12.31 4.02
C PHE A 4 -8.00 -11.78 5.28
N ASN A 5 -8.39 -12.29 6.44
CA ASN A 5 -7.77 -11.93 7.71
C ASN A 5 -6.30 -12.38 7.76
N TYR A 6 -5.98 -13.58 7.26
CA TYR A 6 -4.60 -14.08 7.22
C TYR A 6 -3.71 -13.30 6.24
N VAL A 7 -4.20 -13.02 5.02
CA VAL A 7 -3.44 -12.23 4.04
C VAL A 7 -3.21 -10.80 4.54
N PHE A 8 -4.23 -10.20 5.17
CA PHE A 8 -4.11 -8.89 5.80
C PHE A 8 -3.11 -8.90 6.95
N ILE A 9 -3.16 -9.90 7.84
CA ILE A 9 -2.20 -10.06 8.93
C ILE A 9 -0.77 -10.24 8.38
N VAL A 10 -0.58 -11.06 7.36
CA VAL A 10 0.73 -11.25 6.73
C VAL A 10 1.22 -9.95 6.08
N ALA A 11 0.36 -9.19 5.41
CA ALA A 11 0.73 -7.90 4.82
C ALA A 11 1.11 -6.86 5.90
N VAL A 12 0.36 -6.80 7.00
CA VAL A 12 0.67 -5.93 8.16
C VAL A 12 1.99 -6.36 8.81
N VAL A 13 2.22 -7.65 8.98
CA VAL A 13 3.48 -8.20 9.53
C VAL A 13 4.66 -7.88 8.60
N VAL A 14 4.51 -8.03 7.29
CA VAL A 14 5.54 -7.67 6.30
C VAL A 14 5.79 -6.16 6.30
N MET A 15 4.76 -5.32 6.41
CA MET A 15 4.92 -3.86 6.55
C MET A 15 5.67 -3.49 7.84
N LEU A 16 5.30 -4.09 8.98
CA LEU A 16 5.98 -3.85 10.26
C LEU A 16 7.44 -4.31 10.21
N ILE A 17 7.72 -5.49 9.65
CA ILE A 17 9.07 -6.00 9.44
C ILE A 17 9.85 -5.08 8.49
N SER A 18 9.27 -4.60 7.39
CA SER A 18 9.94 -3.68 6.47
C SER A 18 10.27 -2.33 7.12
N SER A 19 9.40 -1.83 8.00
CA SER A 19 9.64 -0.60 8.77
C SER A 19 10.75 -0.79 9.82
N ALA A 20 10.80 -1.94 10.49
CA ALA A 20 11.85 -2.31 11.43
C ALA A 20 13.21 -2.53 10.73
N ILE A 21 13.20 -3.15 9.55
CA ILE A 21 14.39 -3.33 8.70
C ILE A 21 14.90 -1.97 8.21
N GLY A 22 14.01 -1.08 7.78
CA GLY A 22 14.37 0.30 7.43
C GLY A 22 15.04 1.07 8.58
N MET A 23 14.58 0.86 9.82
CA MET A 23 15.21 1.44 11.02
C MET A 23 16.60 0.87 11.30
N PHE A 24 16.82 -0.42 11.01
CA PHE A 24 18.11 -1.09 11.18
C PHE A 24 19.18 -0.58 10.20
N PHE A 25 18.80 -0.31 8.93
CA PHE A 25 19.73 0.18 7.91
C PHE A 25 20.08 1.67 8.02
N VAL A 26 19.24 2.50 8.67
CA VAL A 26 19.47 3.95 8.83
C VAL A 26 20.20 4.29 10.14
N GLY A 27 20.53 3.29 10.98
CA GLY A 27 21.26 3.50 12.23
C GLY A 27 20.40 4.08 13.36
N GLY A 28 19.08 3.85 13.32
CA GLY A 28 18.12 4.31 14.33
C GLY A 28 17.42 5.64 14.04
N TYR A 29 16.78 6.21 15.06
CA TYR A 29 16.10 7.51 14.97
C TYR A 29 17.12 8.66 15.01
N THR A 30 17.61 9.03 13.83
CA THR A 30 18.48 10.19 13.63
C THR A 30 17.65 11.48 13.48
N SER A 31 18.24 12.64 13.77
CA SER A 31 17.61 13.97 13.61
C SER A 31 17.02 14.22 12.21
N LYS A 32 17.51 13.52 11.17
CA LYS A 32 16.98 13.56 9.79
C LYS A 32 15.79 12.62 9.54
N THR A 33 15.60 11.55 10.32
CA THR A 33 14.49 10.59 10.13
C THR A 33 13.24 10.96 10.93
N ILE A 34 13.40 11.62 12.07
CA ILE A 34 12.29 12.17 12.89
C ILE A 34 11.35 13.09 12.08
N PRO A 35 11.84 14.10 11.33
CA PRO A 35 10.96 14.95 10.52
C PRO A 35 10.27 14.18 9.40
N LEU A 36 10.89 13.12 8.86
CA LEU A 36 10.26 12.27 7.84
C LEU A 36 9.08 11.47 8.41
N ILE A 37 9.21 10.97 9.64
CA ILE A 37 8.13 10.25 10.34
C ILE A 37 6.97 11.20 10.67
N LEU A 38 7.27 12.40 11.17
CA LEU A 38 6.25 13.42 11.44
C LEU A 38 5.52 13.84 10.16
N MET A 39 6.25 13.98 9.05
CA MET A 39 5.65 14.24 7.73
C MET A 39 4.72 13.12 7.31
N ALA A 40 5.13 11.86 7.46
CA ALA A 40 4.29 10.70 7.12
C ALA A 40 3.02 10.64 7.98
N MET A 41 3.12 10.90 9.29
CA MET A 41 1.97 10.98 10.19
C MET A 41 1.01 12.12 9.82
N ALA A 42 1.54 13.28 9.46
CA ALA A 42 0.73 14.42 9.01
C ALA A 42 -0.02 14.11 7.70
N VAL A 43 0.66 13.52 6.72
CA VAL A 43 0.04 13.09 5.46
C VAL A 43 -1.05 12.04 5.69
N ALA A 44 -0.83 11.07 6.59
CA ALA A 44 -1.83 10.07 6.95
C ALA A 44 -3.07 10.71 7.62
N SER A 45 -2.86 11.70 8.47
CA SER A 45 -3.93 12.43 9.16
C SER A 45 -4.80 13.22 8.18
N ILE A 46 -4.16 13.91 7.23
CA ILE A 46 -4.84 14.70 6.19
C ILE A 46 -5.61 13.78 5.25
N THR A 47 -5.00 12.68 4.79
CA THR A 47 -5.68 11.72 3.92
C THR A 47 -6.88 11.10 4.61
N ASN A 48 -6.79 10.68 5.87
CA ASN A 48 -7.96 10.21 6.63
C ASN A 48 -9.06 11.27 6.77
N GLY A 49 -8.68 12.53 7.04
CA GLY A 49 -9.65 13.64 7.08
C GLY A 49 -10.39 13.86 5.75
N ILE A 50 -9.67 13.76 4.62
CA ILE A 50 -10.25 13.85 3.28
C ILE A 50 -11.16 12.64 3.00
N TYR A 51 -10.71 11.43 3.34
CA TYR A 51 -11.50 10.20 3.19
C TYR A 51 -12.84 10.31 3.91
N HIS A 52 -12.85 10.74 5.18
CA HIS A 52 -14.10 10.90 5.92
C HIS A 52 -14.99 12.01 5.34
N LYS A 53 -14.41 13.12 4.88
CA LYS A 53 -15.16 14.25 4.33
C LYS A 53 -15.79 13.96 2.97
N PHE A 54 -15.12 13.19 2.11
CA PHE A 54 -15.55 12.93 0.74
C PHE A 54 -16.21 11.57 0.53
N LEU A 55 -15.79 10.53 1.25
CA LEU A 55 -16.20 9.14 1.00
C LEU A 55 -17.10 8.57 2.11
N VAL A 56 -17.02 9.08 3.34
CA VAL A 56 -17.90 8.70 4.46
C VAL A 56 -19.06 9.70 4.61
N LYS A 57 -19.66 10.12 3.48
CA LYS A 57 -21.07 10.49 3.54
C LYS A 57 -21.81 9.16 3.59
N GLU A 58 -22.42 8.85 4.75
CA GLU A 58 -23.28 7.68 4.93
C GLU A 58 -24.21 7.55 3.71
N LYS A 59 -23.88 6.62 2.84
CA LYS A 59 -24.77 6.14 1.80
C LYS A 59 -25.14 4.74 2.24
N ASP A 60 -26.43 4.47 2.29
CA ASP A 60 -26.95 3.13 2.48
C ASP A 60 -26.15 2.14 1.62
N LYS A 61 -25.77 1.02 2.24
CA LYS A 61 -24.92 -0.01 1.62
C LYS A 61 -25.72 -0.81 0.59
N ASP A 62 -26.24 -0.13 -0.41
CA ASP A 62 -26.91 -0.74 -1.54
C ASP A 62 -25.91 -1.51 -2.40
N GLU A 63 -26.33 -2.65 -2.94
CA GLU A 63 -25.52 -3.49 -3.82
C GLU A 63 -24.92 -2.71 -5.00
N ARG A 64 -25.69 -1.75 -5.55
CA ARG A 64 -25.23 -0.85 -6.62
C ARG A 64 -24.06 0.02 -6.17
N ASN A 65 -24.13 0.56 -4.95
CA ASN A 65 -23.10 1.46 -4.44
C ASN A 65 -21.80 0.66 -4.16
N ILE A 66 -21.93 -0.57 -3.65
CA ILE A 66 -20.81 -1.51 -3.48
C ILE A 66 -20.17 -1.88 -4.83
N ALA A 67 -20.98 -2.13 -5.86
CA ALA A 67 -20.47 -2.43 -7.19
C ALA A 67 -19.68 -1.26 -7.81
N ILE A 68 -20.17 -0.03 -7.64
CA ILE A 68 -19.46 1.19 -8.09
C ILE A 68 -18.15 1.37 -7.32
N GLU A 69 -18.18 1.19 -6.00
CA GLU A 69 -17.01 1.31 -5.15
C GLU A 69 -15.93 0.28 -5.52
N ASN A 70 -16.31 -0.99 -5.71
CA ASN A 70 -15.39 -2.05 -6.13
C ASN A 70 -14.77 -1.76 -7.50
N ARG A 71 -15.55 -1.25 -8.45
CA ARG A 71 -15.03 -0.83 -9.77
C ARG A 71 -14.06 0.34 -9.67
N ALA A 72 -14.37 1.33 -8.83
CA ALA A 72 -13.49 2.47 -8.59
C ALA A 72 -12.16 2.04 -7.94
N LYS A 73 -12.22 1.15 -6.94
CA LYS A 73 -11.04 0.56 -6.29
C LYS A 73 -10.18 -0.24 -7.25
N ALA A 74 -10.79 -1.07 -8.10
CA ALA A 74 -10.06 -1.82 -9.13
C ALA A 74 -9.33 -0.88 -10.10
N LYS A 75 -10.01 0.18 -10.59
CA LYS A 75 -9.37 1.14 -11.49
C LYS A 75 -8.24 1.93 -10.83
N ALA A 76 -8.39 2.28 -9.55
CA ALA A 76 -7.33 2.93 -8.78
C ALA A 76 -6.12 2.01 -8.58
N PHE A 77 -6.35 0.70 -8.42
CA PHE A 77 -5.28 -0.29 -8.34
C PHE A 77 -4.47 -0.40 -9.64
N ASP A 78 -5.13 -0.43 -10.80
CA ASP A 78 -4.43 -0.44 -12.11
C ASP A 78 -3.52 0.78 -12.26
N ILE A 79 -4.00 1.97 -11.85
CA ILE A 79 -3.23 3.21 -11.90
C ILE A 79 -2.07 3.17 -10.89
N MET A 80 -2.32 2.68 -9.68
CA MET A 80 -1.30 2.54 -8.64
C MET A 80 -0.13 1.67 -9.13
N GLU A 81 -0.40 0.59 -9.85
CA GLU A 81 0.63 -0.29 -10.40
C GLU A 81 1.56 0.44 -11.37
N ILE A 82 0.99 1.21 -12.31
CA ILE A 82 1.74 2.02 -13.28
C ILE A 82 2.58 3.08 -12.55
N VAL A 83 1.97 3.82 -11.62
CA VAL A 83 2.64 4.89 -10.87
C VAL A 83 3.78 4.31 -10.03
N PHE A 84 3.60 3.15 -9.41
CA PHE A 84 4.64 2.48 -8.63
C PHE A 84 5.80 2.03 -9.52
N GLY A 85 5.53 1.51 -10.72
CA GLY A 85 6.57 1.18 -11.70
C GLY A 85 7.41 2.40 -12.08
N ILE A 86 6.76 3.54 -12.37
CA ILE A 86 7.43 4.81 -12.66
C ILE A 86 8.29 5.28 -11.47
N LEU A 87 7.80 5.10 -10.24
CA LEU A 87 8.53 5.47 -9.02
C LEU A 87 9.82 4.65 -8.86
N VAL A 88 9.77 3.34 -9.09
CA VAL A 88 10.96 2.47 -9.04
C VAL A 88 11.99 2.90 -10.07
N ILE A 89 11.54 3.17 -11.32
CA ILE A 89 12.41 3.69 -12.39
C ILE A 89 13.04 5.02 -11.97
N SER A 90 12.27 5.91 -11.36
CA SER A 90 12.75 7.21 -10.88
C SER A 90 13.83 7.06 -9.81
N TYR A 91 13.74 6.08 -8.90
CA TYR A 91 14.79 5.80 -7.92
C TYR A 91 16.10 5.34 -8.54
N VAL A 92 16.04 4.58 -9.65
CA VAL A 92 17.22 4.22 -10.43
C VAL A 92 17.87 5.46 -11.03
N PHE A 93 17.09 6.35 -11.64
CA PHE A 93 17.59 7.61 -12.21
C PHE A 93 18.20 8.53 -11.15
N LEU A 94 17.61 8.59 -9.96
CA LEU A 94 18.10 9.38 -8.84
C LEU A 94 19.33 8.77 -8.14
N ARG A 95 19.86 7.64 -8.64
CA ARG A 95 21.00 6.91 -8.04
C ARG A 95 20.84 6.66 -6.54
N VAL A 96 19.60 6.35 -6.13
CA VAL A 96 19.28 6.00 -4.75
C VAL A 96 20.00 4.70 -4.37
N ASN A 97 20.25 4.50 -3.08
CA ASN A 97 20.89 3.29 -2.56
C ASN A 97 20.22 2.02 -3.13
N LEU A 98 21.03 1.09 -3.62
CA LEU A 98 20.60 -0.18 -4.23
C LEU A 98 19.64 -0.96 -3.32
N LEU A 99 19.90 -0.94 -2.00
CA LEU A 99 19.03 -1.61 -1.02
C LEU A 99 17.61 -1.03 -1.02
N THR A 100 17.48 0.30 -1.15
CA THR A 100 16.17 0.98 -1.21
C THR A 100 15.41 0.61 -2.47
N ILE A 101 16.10 0.53 -3.61
CA ILE A 101 15.50 0.11 -4.88
C ILE A 101 15.02 -1.34 -4.78
N PHE A 102 15.82 -2.23 -4.19
CA PHE A 102 15.45 -3.63 -4.01
C PHE A 102 14.24 -3.79 -3.09
N LEU A 103 14.16 -3.00 -2.02
CA LEU A 103 13.01 -2.99 -1.11
C LEU A 103 11.73 -2.50 -1.81
N ALA A 104 11.84 -1.47 -2.66
CA ALA A 104 10.70 -0.97 -3.43
C ALA A 104 10.19 -2.02 -4.43
N ILE A 105 11.10 -2.70 -5.14
CA ILE A 105 10.75 -3.81 -6.05
C ILE A 105 10.11 -4.96 -5.27
N ALA A 106 10.64 -5.33 -4.10
CA ALA A 106 10.06 -6.37 -3.26
C ALA A 106 8.62 -6.02 -2.84
N ALA A 107 8.36 -4.77 -2.45
CA ALA A 107 7.01 -4.31 -2.12
C ALA A 107 6.05 -4.40 -3.32
N TYR A 108 6.50 -4.00 -4.51
CA TYR A 108 5.72 -4.13 -5.75
C TYR A 108 5.34 -5.59 -6.03
N LEU A 109 6.30 -6.52 -5.90
CA LEU A 109 6.07 -7.94 -6.11
C LEU A 109 5.12 -8.55 -5.07
N VAL A 110 5.19 -8.12 -3.80
CA VAL A 110 4.24 -8.57 -2.76
C VAL A 110 2.81 -8.15 -3.10
N ILE A 111 2.62 -6.92 -3.56
CA ILE A 111 1.31 -6.42 -4.01
C ILE A 111 0.81 -7.27 -5.19
N PHE A 112 1.64 -7.47 -6.21
CA PHE A 112 1.27 -8.26 -7.39
C PHE A 112 0.97 -9.73 -7.05
N ALA A 113 1.76 -10.35 -6.18
CA ALA A 113 1.53 -11.70 -5.70
C ALA A 113 0.22 -11.81 -4.91
N SER A 114 -0.09 -10.84 -4.05
CA SER A 114 -1.35 -10.81 -3.29
C SER A 114 -2.57 -10.70 -4.22
N TYR A 115 -2.46 -9.93 -5.30
CA TYR A 115 -3.46 -9.85 -6.35
C TYR A 115 -3.63 -11.20 -7.06
N MET A 116 -2.54 -11.82 -7.52
CA MET A 116 -2.58 -13.09 -8.24
C MET A 116 -3.18 -14.22 -7.40
N VAL A 117 -2.84 -14.30 -6.12
CA VAL A 117 -3.42 -15.27 -5.17
C VAL A 117 -4.92 -15.01 -4.97
N SER A 118 -5.31 -13.75 -4.78
CA SER A 118 -6.72 -13.37 -4.61
C SER A 118 -7.51 -13.69 -5.88
N PHE A 119 -6.99 -13.33 -7.05
CA PHE A 119 -7.60 -13.61 -8.34
C PHE A 119 -7.80 -15.12 -8.55
N SER A 120 -6.76 -15.93 -8.34
CA SER A 120 -6.85 -17.39 -8.46
C SER A 120 -7.88 -17.99 -7.50
N LYS A 121 -7.96 -17.46 -6.27
CA LYS A 121 -8.92 -17.91 -5.26
C LYS A 121 -10.36 -17.58 -5.66
N TYR A 122 -10.64 -16.35 -6.05
CA TYR A 122 -11.99 -15.93 -6.46
C TYR A 122 -12.44 -16.60 -7.76
N HIS A 123 -11.52 -16.85 -8.68
CA HIS A 123 -11.81 -17.57 -9.92
C HIS A 123 -12.13 -19.06 -9.71
N LYS A 124 -11.74 -19.64 -8.57
CA LYS A 124 -12.11 -21.01 -8.18
C LYS A 124 -13.41 -21.08 -7.38
N GLU A 125 -13.82 -19.97 -6.76
CA GLU A 125 -15.02 -19.87 -5.92
C GLU A 125 -16.27 -19.45 -6.72
N MET A 126 -16.10 -18.90 -7.93
CA MET A 126 -17.15 -18.60 -8.91
C MET A 126 -17.15 -19.62 -10.05
#